data_AF-A0A937TDM5-F1
#
_entry.id   AF-A0A937TDM5-F1
#
_cell.length_a   1.000
_cell.length_b   1.000
_cell.length_c   1.000
_cell.angle_alpha   90.00
_cell.angle_beta   90.00
_cell.angle_gamma   90.00
#
_symmetry.space_group_name_H-M   'P 1'
#
loop_
_entity.id
_entity.type
_entity.pdbx_description
1 polymer ?
#
loop_
_entity_poly.entity_id
_entity_poly.type
_entity_poly.pdbx_seq_one_letter_code
_entity_poly.pdbx_strand_id
1 'polypeptide(L)'
;MGRIIFHHSGGGPLPGRLCFSTLLLAALLAGTAHADKVVLRIRAANPINTVQTVQIKANLPARVGTNDVTTPVGLELGYDIKSDRYYVFGEMELGAKEIREFDVQIRDIWMVDVDEITLLREHAKQLVAKLEGSDFHENAAGLLAEIEKNLGSVTALQGESGIGPSIKPMQHIRAYEANLETLKRIKTDLGYMENLVLSTGKDIGNLMGDVKEAPLPDGSDVVLEGEYDVAVLKISVRNTSPKETRRVPIEKNLPEEIKLSDVLDAGELDVSTHPETEICYVFKNSVEIPPGETRVFEVKMRDKWNLSGLRIPDLRSRAEALLKRVGVDGSFKAVEAGIQELLEELDAVEAEKGPTTFSDRYVAFYRRQNDQLDRIEQRILRVESALRPQTKNTKYGFKAKPPSMKTTWLIIYIILGFLAIMSLLFFLRWFGGKGK
;
A
#
# COMPACT_ATOMS: atom_id res chain seq x y z
N MET A 1 -4.06 26.03 -63.15
CA MET A 1 -4.40 24.99 -64.15
C MET A 1 -4.74 23.72 -63.38
N GLY A 2 -5.93 23.16 -63.58
CA GLY A 2 -6.42 22.00 -62.84
C GLY A 2 -7.94 22.05 -62.70
N ARG A 3 -8.62 21.73 -63.80
CA ARG A 3 -10.09 21.75 -63.97
C ARG A 3 -10.60 20.36 -63.63
N ILE A 4 -11.53 20.22 -62.67
CA ILE A 4 -12.22 18.94 -62.43
C ILE A 4 -13.72 19.16 -62.68
N ILE A 5 -14.24 18.26 -63.51
CA ILE A 5 -15.54 18.28 -64.19
C ILE A 5 -16.54 17.51 -63.32
N PHE A 6 -17.72 18.09 -63.07
CA PHE A 6 -18.85 17.38 -62.48
C PHE A 6 -19.67 16.70 -63.59
N HIS A 7 -19.86 15.39 -63.47
CA HIS A 7 -20.86 14.66 -64.24
C HIS A 7 -22.13 14.51 -63.40
N HIS A 8 -23.24 14.98 -63.95
CA HIS A 8 -24.60 14.80 -63.45
C HIS A 8 -25.27 13.70 -64.28
N SER A 9 -25.84 12.68 -63.64
CA SER A 9 -26.87 11.83 -64.26
C SER A 9 -28.00 11.62 -63.27
N GLY A 10 -29.19 12.12 -63.63
CA GLY A 10 -30.43 11.89 -62.90
C GLY A 10 -31.27 10.78 -63.53
N GLY A 11 -32.34 10.40 -62.80
CA GLY A 11 -33.45 9.56 -63.23
C GLY A 11 -33.43 8.18 -62.57
N GLY A 12 -34.45 7.71 -61.85
CA GLY A 12 -35.81 8.20 -61.60
C GLY A 12 -36.47 7.42 -60.45
N PRO A 13 -37.78 7.61 -60.20
CA PRO A 13 -38.45 7.15 -58.97
C PRO A 13 -39.27 5.89 -59.18
N LEU A 14 -39.32 4.99 -58.19
CA LEU A 14 -40.46 4.09 -57.99
C LEU A 14 -40.74 3.81 -56.49
N PRO A 15 -42.01 3.63 -56.09
CA PRO A 15 -42.45 3.50 -54.71
C PRO A 15 -42.68 2.04 -54.29
N GLY A 16 -42.54 1.72 -53.00
CA GLY A 16 -43.06 0.44 -52.50
C GLY A 16 -42.52 -0.06 -51.17
N ARG A 17 -43.30 0.22 -50.11
CA ARG A 17 -43.65 -0.64 -48.96
C ARG A 17 -42.56 -1.39 -48.15
N LEU A 18 -42.62 -1.09 -46.84
CA LEU A 18 -42.54 -2.00 -45.67
C LEU A 18 -41.33 -2.95 -45.51
N CYS A 19 -40.46 -2.61 -44.54
CA CYS A 19 -39.84 -3.54 -43.58
C CYS A 19 -39.32 -2.70 -42.40
N PHE A 20 -40.09 -2.63 -41.30
CA PHE A 20 -39.76 -3.24 -40.00
C PHE A 20 -38.29 -3.15 -39.55
N SER A 21 -38.10 -2.34 -38.51
CA SER A 21 -37.21 -2.51 -37.35
C SER A 21 -35.82 -3.12 -37.56
N THR A 22 -34.78 -2.36 -37.21
CA THR A 22 -33.68 -2.68 -36.26
C THR A 22 -32.41 -1.94 -36.65
N LEU A 23 -32.21 -0.73 -36.15
CA LEU A 23 -30.86 -0.13 -36.09
C LEU A 23 -30.82 1.01 -35.08
N LEU A 24 -31.00 0.68 -33.80
CA LEU A 24 -30.86 1.63 -32.71
C LEU A 24 -30.44 0.92 -31.42
N LEU A 25 -29.23 0.36 -31.38
CA LEU A 25 -28.47 0.09 -30.13
C LEU A 25 -27.08 -0.49 -30.44
N ALA A 26 -26.07 0.35 -30.64
CA ALA A 26 -24.66 -0.08 -30.63
C ALA A 26 -23.70 1.11 -30.42
N ALA A 27 -24.03 2.06 -29.54
CA ALA A 27 -23.15 3.21 -29.25
C ALA A 27 -23.24 3.68 -27.79
N LEU A 28 -23.44 2.74 -26.86
CA LEU A 28 -23.37 3.00 -25.42
C LEU A 28 -22.65 1.80 -24.81
N LEU A 29 -21.31 1.88 -24.76
CA LEU A 29 -20.38 1.19 -23.85
C LEU A 29 -18.96 1.51 -24.33
N ALA A 30 -18.63 2.79 -24.41
CA ALA A 30 -17.25 3.24 -24.31
C ALA A 30 -17.13 3.83 -22.89
N GLY A 31 -16.82 2.97 -21.92
CA GLY A 31 -16.40 3.45 -20.61
C GLY A 31 -15.21 4.35 -20.81
N THR A 32 -15.34 5.61 -20.44
CA THR A 32 -14.25 6.60 -20.47
C THR A 32 -13.26 6.23 -19.39
N ALA A 33 -12.35 5.30 -19.70
CA ALA A 33 -11.09 5.19 -18.99
C ALA A 33 -10.24 6.40 -19.37
N HIS A 34 -10.54 7.57 -18.79
CA HIS A 34 -9.60 8.69 -18.77
C HIS A 34 -8.48 8.32 -17.81
N ALA A 35 -7.57 7.46 -18.26
CA ALA A 35 -6.28 7.32 -17.61
C ALA A 35 -5.51 8.60 -17.95
N ASP A 36 -5.71 9.64 -17.13
CA ASP A 36 -4.89 10.84 -17.20
C ASP A 36 -3.43 10.45 -16.96
N LYS A 37 -2.53 11.15 -17.65
CA LYS A 37 -1.10 10.82 -17.67
C LYS A 37 -0.31 11.90 -16.95
N VAL A 38 0.54 11.50 -16.02
CA VAL A 38 1.58 12.35 -15.43
C VAL A 38 2.84 12.23 -16.27
N VAL A 39 3.32 13.35 -16.81
CA VAL A 39 4.59 13.38 -17.57
C VAL A 39 5.69 13.94 -16.68
N LEU A 40 6.71 13.13 -16.41
CA LEU A 40 7.93 13.56 -15.75
C LEU A 40 9.00 13.89 -16.77
N ARG A 41 9.47 15.14 -16.76
CA ARG A 41 10.55 15.60 -17.64
C ARG A 41 11.89 15.44 -16.95
N ILE A 42 12.74 14.59 -17.50
CA ILE A 42 14.11 14.37 -17.05
C ILE A 42 15.05 15.12 -17.99
N ARG A 43 15.93 15.94 -17.42
CA ARG A 43 16.93 16.69 -18.19
C ARG A 43 18.30 16.07 -17.97
N ALA A 44 18.92 15.59 -19.05
CA ALA A 44 20.31 15.19 -19.08
C ALA A 44 21.12 16.27 -19.80
N ALA A 45 22.24 16.68 -19.22
CA ALA A 45 23.09 17.72 -19.79
C ALA A 45 24.55 17.27 -19.80
N ASN A 46 25.23 17.55 -20.91
CA ASN A 46 26.68 17.45 -20.99
C ASN A 46 27.31 18.81 -20.60
N PRO A 47 27.96 18.95 -19.44
CA PRO A 47 28.57 20.22 -19.05
C PRO A 47 29.87 20.57 -19.81
N ILE A 48 30.48 19.63 -20.55
CA ILE A 48 31.79 19.83 -21.20
C ILE A 48 31.67 20.11 -22.71
N ASN A 49 32.75 20.61 -23.30
CA ASN A 49 32.81 21.02 -24.72
C ASN A 49 33.15 19.86 -25.68
N THR A 50 33.03 18.61 -25.25
CA THR A 50 33.33 17.41 -26.06
C THR A 50 32.19 16.41 -25.92
N VAL A 51 32.02 15.53 -26.90
CA VAL A 51 31.04 14.42 -26.80
C VAL A 51 31.40 13.55 -25.60
N GLN A 52 30.41 13.18 -24.81
CA GLN A 52 30.60 12.24 -23.70
C GLN A 52 29.36 11.36 -23.50
N THR A 53 29.59 10.15 -23.00
CA THR A 53 28.52 9.28 -22.51
C THR A 53 28.07 9.77 -21.13
N VAL A 54 26.80 10.16 -21.02
CA VAL A 54 26.18 10.57 -19.76
C VAL A 54 25.29 9.45 -19.23
N GLN A 55 25.50 9.06 -17.98
CA GLN A 55 24.63 8.14 -17.26
C GLN A 55 23.44 8.92 -16.69
N ILE A 56 22.24 8.51 -17.07
CA ILE A 56 20.99 9.06 -16.56
C ILE A 56 20.48 8.11 -15.49
N LYS A 57 20.16 8.63 -14.30
CA LYS A 57 19.40 7.92 -13.26
C LYS A 57 18.44 8.89 -12.61
N ALA A 58 17.15 8.58 -12.62
CA ALA A 58 16.13 9.38 -11.96
C ALA A 58 15.10 8.49 -11.25
N ASN A 59 14.95 8.69 -9.94
CA ASN A 59 13.98 7.96 -9.14
C ASN A 59 12.57 8.44 -9.46
N LEU A 60 11.65 7.51 -9.63
CA LEU A 60 10.24 7.79 -9.79
C LEU A 60 9.59 8.08 -8.43
N PRO A 61 8.44 8.78 -8.41
CA PRO A 61 7.69 8.95 -7.18
C PRO A 61 7.27 7.62 -6.57
N ALA A 62 6.96 7.62 -5.27
CA ALA A 62 6.53 6.42 -4.57
C ALA A 62 5.23 5.84 -5.18
N ARG A 63 5.00 4.53 -4.97
CA ARG A 63 3.84 3.75 -5.43
C ARG A 63 3.74 3.50 -6.94
N VAL A 64 4.58 4.12 -7.76
CA VAL A 64 4.65 3.83 -9.20
C VAL A 64 5.14 2.40 -9.40
N GLY A 65 4.35 1.55 -10.04
CA GLY A 65 4.72 0.18 -10.40
C GLY A 65 5.18 0.05 -11.86
N THR A 66 5.65 -1.14 -12.24
CA THR A 66 6.09 -1.43 -13.62
C THR A 66 4.99 -1.21 -14.64
N ASN A 67 3.74 -1.49 -14.28
CA ASN A 67 2.57 -1.34 -15.18
C ASN A 67 2.11 0.11 -15.34
N ASP A 68 2.63 1.04 -14.53
CA ASP A 68 2.25 2.45 -14.56
C ASP A 68 3.16 3.26 -15.49
N VAL A 69 4.35 2.75 -15.80
CA VAL A 69 5.39 3.50 -16.52
C VAL A 69 5.40 3.12 -18.00
N THR A 70 5.25 4.12 -18.86
CA THR A 70 5.59 4.01 -20.27
C THR A 70 6.96 4.64 -20.49
N THR A 71 7.99 3.79 -20.52
CA THR A 71 9.39 4.23 -20.62
C THR A 71 9.70 4.77 -22.03
N PRO A 72 10.35 5.95 -22.15
CA PRO A 72 10.78 6.47 -23.45
C PRO A 72 11.97 5.68 -24.01
N VAL A 73 12.18 5.81 -25.32
CA VAL A 73 13.28 5.13 -26.04
C VAL A 73 14.64 5.47 -25.42
N GLY A 74 15.43 4.44 -25.10
CA GLY A 74 16.79 4.58 -24.57
C GLY A 74 16.91 4.69 -23.05
N LEU A 75 15.80 4.58 -22.32
CA LEU A 75 15.80 4.39 -20.86
C LEU A 75 15.25 3.00 -20.51
N GLU A 76 15.74 2.46 -19.41
CA GLU A 76 15.31 1.21 -18.78
C GLU A 76 14.74 1.48 -17.40
N LEU A 77 13.86 0.60 -16.93
CA LEU A 77 13.27 0.67 -15.59
C LEU A 77 14.03 -0.26 -14.64
N GLY A 78 14.61 0.32 -13.60
CA GLY A 78 15.21 -0.38 -12.47
C GLY A 78 14.38 -0.21 -11.21
N TYR A 79 14.69 -1.00 -10.18
CA TYR A 79 14.08 -0.88 -8.86
C TYR A 79 15.20 -0.77 -7.82
N ASP A 80 15.12 0.23 -6.96
CA ASP A 80 16.11 0.50 -5.92
C ASP A 80 15.57 -0.02 -4.59
N ILE A 81 16.04 -1.21 -4.19
CA ILE A 81 15.60 -1.92 -2.98
C ILE A 81 15.71 -1.04 -1.74
N LYS A 82 16.78 -0.22 -1.63
CA LYS A 82 17.04 0.63 -0.45
C LYS A 82 16.04 1.76 -0.30
N SER A 83 15.59 2.31 -1.43
CA SER A 83 14.64 3.44 -1.41
C SER A 83 13.19 3.02 -1.66
N ASP A 84 12.97 1.72 -1.88
CA ASP A 84 11.69 1.11 -2.25
C ASP A 84 10.99 1.85 -3.40
N ARG A 85 11.77 2.17 -4.44
CA ARG A 85 11.30 2.99 -5.57
C ARG A 85 11.83 2.48 -6.88
N TYR A 86 10.98 2.54 -7.89
CA TYR A 86 11.41 2.41 -9.26
C TYR A 86 12.22 3.63 -9.69
N TYR A 87 13.17 3.43 -10.59
CA TYR A 87 13.94 4.49 -11.21
C TYR A 87 14.11 4.20 -12.69
N VAL A 88 14.22 5.25 -13.48
CA VAL A 88 14.63 5.11 -14.88
C VAL A 88 16.12 5.37 -14.99
N PHE A 89 16.80 4.58 -15.82
CA PHE A 89 18.22 4.74 -16.07
C PHE A 89 18.59 4.44 -17.53
N GLY A 90 19.73 4.94 -17.97
CA GLY A 90 20.24 4.67 -19.32
C GLY A 90 21.56 5.40 -19.56
N GLU A 91 22.28 4.95 -20.57
CA GLU A 91 23.51 5.60 -21.03
C GLU A 91 23.30 6.16 -22.42
N MET A 92 23.78 7.37 -22.66
CA MET A 92 23.72 7.96 -24.00
C MET A 92 24.84 8.93 -24.25
N GLU A 93 25.24 8.99 -25.52
CA GLU A 93 26.19 9.99 -25.99
C GLU A 93 25.45 11.33 -26.18
N LEU A 94 25.95 12.34 -25.47
CA LEU A 94 25.52 13.73 -25.61
C LEU A 94 26.66 14.55 -26.20
N GLY A 95 26.34 15.37 -27.20
CA GLY A 95 27.25 16.32 -27.81
C GLY A 95 27.73 17.40 -26.84
N ALA A 96 28.74 18.17 -27.26
CA ALA A 96 29.30 19.27 -26.48
C ALA A 96 28.20 20.25 -26.05
N LYS A 97 28.06 20.50 -24.74
CA LYS A 97 27.01 21.35 -24.16
C LYS A 97 25.57 20.97 -24.52
N GLU A 98 25.34 19.75 -25.02
CA GLU A 98 23.99 19.29 -25.37
C GLU A 98 23.17 19.05 -24.10
N ILE A 99 21.91 19.50 -24.14
CA ILE A 99 20.89 19.18 -23.15
C ILE A 99 19.80 18.41 -23.88
N ARG A 100 19.47 17.22 -23.39
CA ARG A 100 18.40 16.38 -23.93
C ARG A 100 17.35 16.15 -22.85
N GLU A 101 16.09 16.32 -23.22
CA GLU A 101 14.94 16.09 -22.35
C GLU A 101 14.30 14.73 -22.66
N PHE A 102 13.87 14.03 -21.62
CA PHE A 102 13.13 12.77 -21.70
C PHE A 102 11.81 12.91 -20.98
N ASP A 103 10.74 12.55 -21.69
CA ASP A 103 9.39 12.52 -21.13
C ASP A 103 9.08 11.08 -20.70
N VAL A 104 9.07 10.84 -19.39
CA VAL A 104 8.58 9.59 -18.81
C VAL A 104 7.10 9.74 -18.54
N GLN A 105 6.27 9.00 -19.27
CA GLN A 105 4.83 9.00 -19.06
C GLN A 105 4.49 7.97 -18.00
N ILE A 106 3.76 8.41 -16.98
CA ILE A 106 3.26 7.58 -15.90
C ILE A 106 1.74 7.67 -15.92
N ARG A 107 1.06 6.54 -15.82
CA ARG A 107 -0.38 6.50 -15.55
C ARG A 107 -0.64 7.22 -14.23
N ASP A 108 -1.62 8.13 -14.21
CA ASP A 108 -1.99 8.76 -12.96
C ASP A 108 -2.61 7.72 -12.01
N ILE A 109 -1.89 7.47 -10.91
CA ILE A 109 -2.30 6.59 -9.81
C ILE A 109 -2.57 7.39 -8.53
N TRP A 110 -2.51 8.72 -8.59
CA TRP A 110 -2.68 9.62 -7.46
C TRP A 110 -4.07 10.26 -7.47
N MET A 111 -5.07 9.44 -7.78
CA MET A 111 -6.46 9.81 -7.75
C MET A 111 -7.24 8.80 -6.92
N VAL A 112 -8.10 9.30 -6.04
CA VAL A 112 -9.12 8.50 -5.38
C VAL A 112 -10.25 8.29 -6.37
N ASP A 113 -10.64 7.04 -6.58
CA ASP A 113 -11.73 6.68 -7.48
C ASP A 113 -13.06 7.31 -7.01
N VAL A 114 -13.80 7.89 -7.96
CA VAL A 114 -15.12 8.48 -7.71
C VAL A 114 -16.11 7.38 -7.28
N ASP A 115 -15.94 6.17 -7.78
CA ASP A 115 -16.76 5.02 -7.40
C ASP A 115 -16.47 4.62 -5.95
N GLU A 116 -15.22 4.67 -5.48
CA GLU A 116 -14.88 4.43 -4.06
C GLU A 116 -15.55 5.48 -3.15
N ILE A 117 -15.47 6.77 -3.50
CA ILE A 117 -16.10 7.86 -2.75
C ILE A 117 -17.62 7.66 -2.67
N THR A 118 -18.24 7.26 -3.78
CA THR A 118 -19.69 7.01 -3.86
C THR A 118 -20.09 5.79 -3.05
N LEU A 119 -19.33 4.71 -3.16
CA LEU A 119 -19.53 3.47 -2.42
C LEU A 119 -19.47 3.70 -0.91
N LEU A 120 -18.44 4.40 -0.41
CA LEU A 120 -18.30 4.72 1.01
C LEU A 120 -19.47 5.57 1.53
N ARG A 121 -19.91 6.57 0.73
CA ARG A 121 -21.04 7.42 1.07
C ARG A 121 -22.33 6.62 1.21
N GLU A 122 -22.63 5.78 0.22
CA GLU A 122 -23.87 5.00 0.22
C GLU A 122 -23.86 3.92 1.30
N HIS A 123 -22.71 3.29 1.56
CA HIS A 123 -22.56 2.35 2.67
C HIS A 123 -22.82 3.02 4.03
N ALA A 124 -22.24 4.20 4.29
CA ALA A 124 -22.49 4.94 5.51
C ALA A 124 -23.98 5.25 5.72
N LYS A 125 -24.70 5.68 4.67
CA LYS A 125 -26.15 5.93 4.72
C LYS A 125 -26.94 4.66 5.03
N GLN A 126 -26.58 3.54 4.39
CA GLN A 126 -27.23 2.25 4.64
C GLN A 126 -27.07 1.78 6.09
N LEU A 127 -25.89 2.00 6.69
CA LEU A 127 -25.64 1.67 8.09
C LEU A 127 -26.51 2.51 9.04
N VAL A 128 -26.65 3.82 8.79
CA VAL A 128 -27.56 4.68 9.59
C VAL A 128 -29.00 4.19 9.50
N ALA A 129 -29.49 3.88 8.29
CA ALA A 129 -30.83 3.35 8.09
C ALA A 129 -31.05 2.04 8.85
N LYS A 130 -30.04 1.15 8.89
CA LYS A 130 -30.09 -0.09 9.68
C LYS A 130 -30.14 0.16 11.19
N LEU A 131 -29.62 1.30 11.66
CA LEU A 131 -29.65 1.69 13.07
C LEU A 131 -30.91 2.47 13.47
N GLU A 132 -31.84 2.75 12.54
CA GLU A 132 -33.11 3.39 12.87
C GLU A 132 -33.86 2.64 13.98
N GLY A 133 -34.36 3.39 14.96
CA GLY A 133 -35.05 2.86 16.13
C GLY A 133 -34.15 2.25 17.22
N SER A 134 -32.82 2.24 17.04
CA SER A 134 -31.87 1.84 18.08
C SER A 134 -31.35 3.03 18.90
N ASP A 135 -30.81 2.77 20.08
CA ASP A 135 -30.12 3.76 20.93
C ASP A 135 -28.87 4.36 20.25
N PHE A 136 -28.42 3.78 19.12
CA PHE A 136 -27.23 4.20 18.40
C PHE A 136 -27.50 5.12 17.21
N HIS A 137 -28.77 5.35 16.86
CA HIS A 137 -29.14 6.08 15.65
C HIS A 137 -28.57 7.51 15.61
N GLU A 138 -28.68 8.26 16.71
CA GLU A 138 -28.20 9.65 16.79
C GLU A 138 -26.66 9.72 16.62
N ASN A 139 -25.93 8.82 17.28
CA ASN A 139 -24.48 8.73 17.14
C ASN A 139 -24.08 8.38 15.70
N ALA A 140 -24.78 7.44 15.06
CA ALA A 140 -24.52 7.05 13.69
C ALA A 140 -24.83 8.17 12.69
N ALA A 141 -25.89 8.96 12.91
CA ALA A 141 -26.21 10.13 12.11
C ALA A 141 -25.13 11.22 12.22
N GLY A 142 -24.57 11.42 13.41
CA GLY A 142 -23.42 12.31 13.63
C GLY A 142 -22.18 11.88 12.82
N LEU A 143 -21.85 10.59 12.84
CA LEU A 143 -20.74 10.03 12.07
C LEU A 143 -20.96 10.12 10.56
N LEU A 144 -22.19 9.88 10.09
CA LEU A 144 -22.53 10.07 8.68
C LEU A 144 -22.26 11.51 8.22
N ALA A 145 -22.65 12.52 9.00
CA ALA A 145 -22.40 13.92 8.66
C ALA A 145 -20.90 14.24 8.60
N GLU A 146 -20.10 13.66 9.50
CA GLU A 146 -18.63 13.79 9.48
C GLU A 146 -18.01 13.10 8.25
N ILE A 147 -18.45 11.88 7.94
CA ILE A 147 -18.03 11.14 6.75
C ILE A 147 -18.36 11.92 5.47
N GLU A 148 -19.58 12.45 5.33
CA GLU A 148 -19.98 13.23 4.16
C GLU A 148 -19.14 14.50 3.99
N LYS A 149 -18.86 15.20 5.10
CA LYS A 149 -17.95 16.36 5.10
C LYS A 149 -16.55 15.97 4.64
N ASN A 150 -16.00 14.87 5.16
CA ASN A 150 -14.66 14.41 4.82
C ASN A 150 -14.58 13.95 3.35
N LEU A 151 -15.58 13.21 2.85
CA LEU A 151 -15.67 12.83 1.43
C LEU A 151 -15.79 14.06 0.51
N GLY A 152 -16.53 15.09 0.96
CA GLY A 152 -16.60 16.38 0.30
C GLY A 152 -15.23 17.05 0.18
N SER A 153 -14.45 17.06 1.27
CA SER A 153 -13.09 17.60 1.24
C SER A 153 -12.13 16.83 0.33
N VAL A 154 -12.24 15.50 0.27
CA VAL A 154 -11.44 14.66 -0.65
C VAL A 154 -11.73 15.05 -2.10
N THR A 155 -13.02 15.16 -2.45
CA THR A 155 -13.46 15.53 -3.80
C THR A 155 -13.00 16.95 -4.17
N ALA A 156 -13.13 17.90 -3.25
CA ALA A 156 -12.70 19.29 -3.47
C ALA A 156 -11.19 19.39 -3.66
N LEU A 157 -10.39 18.79 -2.77
CA LEU A 157 -8.93 18.84 -2.85
C LEU A 157 -8.41 18.16 -4.13
N GLN A 158 -9.03 17.05 -4.54
CA GLN A 158 -8.70 16.37 -5.78
C GLN A 158 -9.04 17.22 -7.01
N GLY A 159 -10.20 17.89 -7.02
CA GLY A 159 -10.57 18.82 -8.09
C GLY A 159 -9.64 20.04 -8.19
N GLU A 160 -9.24 20.60 -7.04
CA GLU A 160 -8.31 21.74 -6.96
C GLU A 160 -6.87 21.36 -7.33
N SER A 161 -6.50 20.09 -7.15
CA SER A 161 -5.13 19.58 -7.35
C SER A 161 -4.99 18.67 -8.57
N GLY A 162 -6.02 18.56 -9.42
CA GLY A 162 -6.02 17.71 -10.60
C GLY A 162 -4.90 18.08 -11.59
N ILE A 163 -4.43 17.12 -12.38
CA ILE A 163 -3.36 17.35 -13.35
C ILE A 163 -3.81 18.41 -14.35
N GLY A 164 -3.16 19.58 -14.32
CA GLY A 164 -3.45 20.69 -15.20
C GLY A 164 -2.19 21.50 -15.50
N PRO A 165 -2.23 22.40 -16.51
CA PRO A 165 -1.04 23.15 -16.97
C PRO A 165 -0.39 24.02 -15.89
N SER A 166 -1.12 24.35 -14.81
CA SER A 166 -0.64 25.18 -13.71
C SER A 166 -0.25 24.39 -12.46
N ILE A 167 -0.56 23.09 -12.39
CA ILE A 167 -0.34 22.28 -11.18
C ILE A 167 0.90 21.42 -11.36
N LYS A 168 1.83 21.53 -10.41
CA LYS A 168 3.06 20.73 -10.42
C LYS A 168 2.74 19.29 -10.01
N PRO A 169 3.35 18.26 -10.64
CA PRO A 169 3.13 16.87 -10.26
C PRO A 169 3.32 16.58 -8.76
N MET A 170 4.32 17.21 -8.13
CA MET A 170 4.55 17.06 -6.69
C MET A 170 3.42 17.63 -5.82
N GLN A 171 2.71 18.66 -6.28
CA GLN A 171 1.56 19.20 -5.56
C GLN A 171 0.36 18.25 -5.67
N HIS A 172 0.12 17.70 -6.86
CA HIS A 172 -0.91 16.69 -7.10
C HIS A 172 -0.71 15.45 -6.23
N ILE A 173 0.52 14.92 -6.17
CA ILE A 173 0.86 13.76 -5.33
C ILE A 173 0.65 14.03 -3.84
N ARG A 174 1.05 15.21 -3.34
CA ARG A 174 0.82 15.58 -1.93
C ARG A 174 -0.66 15.72 -1.58
N ALA A 175 -1.46 16.25 -2.50
CA ALA A 175 -2.91 16.34 -2.31
C ALA A 175 -3.55 14.95 -2.20
N TYR A 176 -3.10 14.01 -3.04
CA TYR A 176 -3.51 12.61 -2.93
C TYR A 176 -3.09 11.97 -1.60
N GLU A 177 -1.86 12.17 -1.14
CA GLU A 177 -1.41 11.66 0.16
C GLU A 177 -2.27 12.21 1.33
N ALA A 178 -2.65 13.48 1.28
CA ALA A 178 -3.56 14.08 2.25
C ALA A 178 -4.99 13.50 2.16
N ASN A 179 -5.45 13.18 0.95
CA ASN A 179 -6.72 12.49 0.74
C ASN A 179 -6.71 11.08 1.33
N LEU A 180 -5.61 10.33 1.20
CA LEU A 180 -5.48 8.99 1.79
C LEU A 180 -5.60 9.01 3.32
N GLU A 181 -5.00 10.00 3.98
CA GLU A 181 -5.14 10.17 5.44
C GLU A 181 -6.59 10.49 5.84
N THR A 182 -7.30 11.27 5.02
CA THR A 182 -8.72 11.58 5.24
C THR A 182 -9.60 10.35 5.01
N LEU A 183 -9.33 9.56 3.97
CA LEU A 183 -10.01 8.28 3.71
C LEU A 183 -9.79 7.27 4.84
N LYS A 184 -8.60 7.22 5.44
CA LYS A 184 -8.32 6.37 6.60
C LYS A 184 -9.23 6.70 7.78
N ARG A 185 -9.50 7.99 8.03
CA ARG A 185 -10.44 8.43 9.07
C ARG A 185 -11.87 8.03 8.73
N ILE A 186 -12.29 8.27 7.49
CA ILE A 186 -13.61 7.83 7.00
C ILE A 186 -13.80 6.33 7.20
N LYS A 187 -12.81 5.50 6.82
CA LYS A 187 -12.86 4.05 7.01
C LYS A 187 -12.92 3.67 8.49
N THR A 188 -12.20 4.39 9.35
CA THR A 188 -12.27 4.18 10.81
C THR A 188 -13.67 4.46 11.38
N ASP A 189 -14.28 5.59 10.98
CA ASP A 189 -15.63 5.97 11.43
C ASP A 189 -16.68 4.97 10.91
N LEU A 190 -16.52 4.54 9.67
CA LEU A 190 -17.35 3.51 9.04
C LEU A 190 -17.24 2.17 9.78
N GLY A 191 -16.04 1.77 10.18
CA GLY A 191 -15.81 0.53 10.92
C GLY A 191 -16.47 0.56 12.29
N TYR A 192 -16.50 1.73 12.94
CA TYR A 192 -17.28 1.93 14.16
C TYR A 192 -18.78 1.79 13.91
N MET A 193 -19.33 2.41 12.85
CA MET A 193 -20.75 2.27 12.49
C MET A 193 -21.15 0.82 12.17
N GLU A 194 -20.30 0.08 11.46
CA GLU A 194 -20.49 -1.34 11.19
C GLU A 194 -20.56 -2.14 12.50
N ASN A 195 -19.66 -1.86 13.45
CA ASN A 195 -19.68 -2.52 14.76
C ASN A 195 -20.96 -2.20 15.56
N LEU A 196 -21.49 -0.97 15.44
CA LEU A 196 -22.79 -0.62 16.04
C LEU A 196 -23.92 -1.46 15.44
N VAL A 197 -23.99 -1.60 14.12
CA VAL A 197 -25.02 -2.41 13.45
C VAL A 197 -24.89 -3.88 13.85
N LEU A 198 -23.68 -4.44 13.88
CA LEU A 198 -23.42 -5.80 14.34
C LEU A 198 -23.90 -6.02 15.77
N SER A 199 -23.74 -5.03 16.66
CA SER A 199 -24.22 -5.12 18.04
C SER A 199 -25.75 -5.26 18.15
N THR A 200 -26.48 -4.83 17.13
CA THR A 200 -27.94 -5.01 17.02
C THR A 200 -28.35 -6.35 16.41
N GLY A 201 -27.39 -7.17 15.96
CA GLY A 201 -27.64 -8.47 15.32
C GLY A 201 -28.14 -8.38 13.88
N LYS A 202 -28.03 -7.20 13.24
CA LYS A 202 -28.42 -6.99 11.84
C LYS A 202 -27.24 -7.25 10.90
N ASP A 203 -27.54 -7.66 9.67
CA ASP A 203 -26.55 -7.77 8.60
C ASP A 203 -26.06 -6.37 8.19
N ILE A 204 -24.75 -6.15 8.23
CA ILE A 204 -24.09 -4.90 7.87
C ILE A 204 -23.95 -4.69 6.36
N GLY A 205 -24.00 -5.75 5.55
CA GLY A 205 -23.53 -5.67 4.17
C GLY A 205 -22.02 -5.94 4.09
N ASN A 206 -21.33 -5.30 3.15
CA ASN A 206 -19.89 -5.47 3.00
C ASN A 206 -19.14 -4.75 4.13
N LEU A 207 -18.08 -5.38 4.65
CA LEU A 207 -17.17 -4.76 5.61
C LEU A 207 -16.18 -3.86 4.85
N MET A 208 -16.38 -2.55 4.95
CA MET A 208 -15.54 -1.53 4.29
C MET A 208 -14.71 -0.72 5.29
N GLY A 209 -15.12 -0.69 6.55
CA GLY A 209 -14.51 0.11 7.58
C GLY A 209 -13.32 -0.54 8.27
N ASP A 210 -12.35 0.28 8.68
CA ASP A 210 -11.22 -0.09 9.53
C ASP A 210 -11.63 -0.07 11.01
N VAL A 211 -11.07 -0.96 11.82
CA VAL A 211 -11.35 -1.01 13.27
C VAL A 211 -10.06 -0.84 14.03
N LYS A 212 -10.03 0.11 14.97
CA LYS A 212 -8.84 0.43 15.77
C LYS A 212 -8.35 -0.76 16.59
N GLU A 213 -9.28 -1.63 17.00
CA GLU A 213 -8.99 -2.81 17.80
C GLU A 213 -8.59 -4.03 16.96
N ALA A 214 -8.69 -3.97 15.63
CA ALA A 214 -8.17 -5.04 14.78
C ALA A 214 -6.64 -5.00 14.85
N PRO A 215 -5.96 -6.14 15.08
CA PRO A 215 -4.51 -6.16 14.99
C PRO A 215 -4.09 -5.79 13.56
N LEU A 216 -2.90 -5.21 13.44
CA LEU A 216 -2.30 -4.99 12.12
C LEU A 216 -1.88 -6.35 11.54
N PRO A 217 -1.85 -6.49 10.21
CA PRO A 217 -1.22 -7.66 9.60
C PRO A 217 0.22 -7.76 10.10
N ASP A 218 0.66 -8.96 10.40
CA ASP A 218 1.98 -9.17 10.99
C ASP A 218 3.11 -8.97 9.95
N GLY A 219 2.76 -8.87 8.66
CA GLY A 219 3.67 -8.52 7.57
C GLY A 219 4.73 -9.59 7.28
N SER A 220 5.88 -9.15 6.77
CA SER A 220 7.04 -10.02 6.51
C SER A 220 7.80 -10.44 7.78
N ASP A 221 7.46 -9.85 8.93
CA ASP A 221 8.17 -10.09 10.19
C ASP A 221 7.68 -11.34 10.93
N VAL A 222 6.64 -12.03 10.42
CA VAL A 222 6.20 -13.31 10.98
C VAL A 222 7.26 -14.36 10.78
N VAL A 223 7.71 -14.93 11.89
CA VAL A 223 8.40 -16.22 11.88
C VAL A 223 7.34 -17.28 11.59
N LEU A 224 7.09 -17.52 10.31
CA LEU A 224 6.21 -18.59 9.86
C LEU A 224 6.93 -19.93 10.14
N GLU A 225 6.22 -20.86 10.78
CA GLU A 225 6.71 -22.22 10.95
C GLU A 225 6.72 -22.91 9.58
N GLY A 226 7.92 -23.20 9.07
CA GLY A 226 8.07 -23.84 7.76
C GLY A 226 9.49 -23.76 7.22
N GLU A 227 9.73 -24.51 6.14
CA GLU A 227 10.96 -24.39 5.36
C GLU A 227 10.81 -23.23 4.38
N TYR A 228 11.67 -22.22 4.52
CA TYR A 228 11.77 -21.13 3.56
C TYR A 228 12.43 -21.64 2.28
N ASP A 229 11.98 -21.14 1.14
CA ASP A 229 12.67 -21.34 -0.13
C ASP A 229 14.08 -20.74 -0.09
N VAL A 230 14.92 -21.12 -1.07
CA VAL A 230 16.31 -20.65 -1.16
C VAL A 230 16.44 -19.67 -2.32
N ALA A 231 16.78 -18.42 -2.00
CA ALA A 231 17.18 -17.42 -2.98
C ALA A 231 18.70 -17.51 -3.25
N VAL A 232 19.10 -17.44 -4.52
CA VAL A 232 20.50 -17.53 -4.94
C VAL A 232 20.97 -16.21 -5.56
N LEU A 233 21.73 -15.42 -4.80
CA LEU A 233 22.36 -14.21 -5.28
C LEU A 233 23.67 -14.54 -6.02
N LYS A 234 23.74 -14.18 -7.30
CA LYS A 234 24.95 -14.35 -8.13
C LYS A 234 25.78 -13.07 -8.14
N ILE A 235 26.99 -13.14 -7.60
CA ILE A 235 27.95 -12.02 -7.57
C ILE A 235 29.03 -12.31 -8.61
N SER A 236 29.08 -11.52 -9.68
CA SER A 236 30.09 -11.67 -10.72
C SER A 236 31.17 -10.61 -10.61
N VAL A 237 32.43 -11.03 -10.72
CA VAL A 237 33.59 -10.13 -10.75
C VAL A 237 34.43 -10.47 -11.96
N ARG A 238 34.66 -9.46 -12.80
CA ARG A 238 35.40 -9.59 -14.05
C ARG A 238 36.73 -8.85 -13.97
N ASN A 239 37.80 -9.53 -14.37
CA ASN A 239 39.06 -8.85 -14.59
C ASN A 239 39.06 -8.18 -15.97
N THR A 240 39.09 -6.86 -15.99
CA THR A 240 39.17 -6.06 -17.23
C THR A 240 40.57 -6.01 -17.84
N SER A 241 41.61 -6.52 -17.15
CA SER A 241 42.96 -6.61 -17.69
C SER A 241 43.07 -7.75 -18.69
N PRO A 242 43.61 -7.51 -19.90
CA PRO A 242 43.84 -8.56 -20.89
C PRO A 242 45.12 -9.38 -20.64
N LYS A 243 46.02 -8.92 -19.75
CA LYS A 243 47.37 -9.50 -19.60
C LYS A 243 47.77 -9.87 -18.18
N GLU A 244 47.18 -9.25 -17.17
CA GLU A 244 47.63 -9.40 -15.78
C GLU A 244 46.52 -9.93 -14.89
N THR A 245 46.83 -10.93 -14.06
CA THR A 245 45.97 -11.38 -12.97
C THR A 245 45.77 -10.22 -12.00
N ARG A 246 44.52 -9.94 -11.64
CA ARG A 246 44.20 -8.89 -10.67
C ARG A 246 43.67 -9.49 -9.38
N ARG A 247 44.04 -8.85 -8.28
CA ARG A 247 43.46 -9.05 -6.97
C ARG A 247 42.36 -8.02 -6.77
N VAL A 248 41.11 -8.48 -6.79
CA VAL A 248 39.94 -7.61 -6.65
C VAL A 248 39.30 -7.88 -5.30
N PRO A 249 39.16 -6.87 -4.41
CA PRO A 249 38.35 -7.02 -3.22
C PRO A 249 36.88 -7.06 -3.62
N ILE A 250 36.11 -7.92 -2.95
CA ILE A 250 34.67 -8.05 -3.16
C ILE A 250 34.00 -7.61 -1.87
N GLU A 251 33.03 -6.71 -1.98
CA GLU A 251 32.12 -6.38 -0.90
C GLU A 251 30.75 -6.10 -1.52
N LYS A 252 29.73 -6.80 -1.02
CA LYS A 252 28.36 -6.63 -1.49
C LYS A 252 27.41 -6.71 -0.31
N ASN A 253 26.70 -5.61 -0.06
CA ASN A 253 25.60 -5.60 0.89
C ASN A 253 24.47 -6.50 0.36
N LEU A 254 23.97 -7.36 1.25
CA LEU A 254 22.74 -8.09 1.06
C LEU A 254 21.54 -7.15 1.29
N PRO A 255 20.35 -7.51 0.82
CA PRO A 255 19.12 -6.80 1.17
C PRO A 255 18.93 -6.70 2.69
N GLU A 256 18.25 -5.65 3.14
CA GLU A 256 18.09 -5.32 4.56
C GLU A 256 17.30 -6.36 5.36
N GLU A 257 16.45 -7.14 4.69
CA GLU A 257 15.66 -8.21 5.31
C GLU A 257 16.49 -9.46 5.63
N ILE A 258 17.67 -9.59 5.03
CA ILE A 258 18.54 -10.76 5.20
C ILE A 258 19.46 -10.54 6.40
N LYS A 259 19.23 -11.35 7.44
CA LYS A 259 20.10 -11.39 8.62
C LYS A 259 21.22 -12.41 8.43
N LEU A 260 22.22 -12.35 9.29
CA LEU A 260 23.34 -13.31 9.27
C LEU A 260 22.86 -14.78 9.35
N SER A 261 21.80 -15.05 10.12
CA SER A 261 21.19 -16.38 10.26
C SER A 261 20.45 -16.87 9.02
N ASP A 262 20.15 -15.97 8.07
CA ASP A 262 19.44 -16.30 6.85
C ASP A 262 20.39 -16.69 5.71
N VAL A 263 21.70 -16.46 5.85
CA VAL A 263 22.70 -16.90 4.86
C VAL A 263 23.01 -18.38 5.09
N LEU A 264 22.64 -19.22 4.11
CA LEU A 264 22.79 -20.67 4.18
C LEU A 264 24.16 -21.12 3.65
N ASP A 265 24.65 -20.46 2.61
CA ASP A 265 25.94 -20.73 1.97
C ASP A 265 26.45 -19.43 1.32
N ALA A 266 27.66 -19.01 1.65
CA ALA A 266 28.25 -17.77 1.17
C ALA A 266 29.10 -17.94 -0.11
N GLY A 267 29.19 -19.15 -0.67
CA GLY A 267 29.84 -19.38 -1.96
C GLY A 267 31.30 -18.92 -1.97
N GLU A 268 32.10 -19.37 -0.99
CA GLU A 268 33.50 -18.97 -0.74
C GLU A 268 33.75 -17.53 -0.28
N LEU A 269 32.71 -16.72 -0.11
CA LEU A 269 32.81 -15.39 0.50
C LEU A 269 32.66 -15.50 2.03
N ASP A 270 33.17 -14.51 2.74
CA ASP A 270 32.92 -14.31 4.16
C ASP A 270 31.63 -13.49 4.34
N VAL A 271 30.94 -13.69 5.46
CA VAL A 271 29.71 -12.96 5.80
C VAL A 271 29.93 -12.17 7.08
N SER A 272 29.51 -10.91 7.09
CA SER A 272 29.55 -10.06 8.28
C SER A 272 28.36 -9.10 8.29
N THR A 273 28.26 -8.31 9.35
CA THR A 273 27.22 -7.30 9.52
C THR A 273 27.88 -5.98 9.84
N HIS A 274 27.47 -4.91 9.14
CA HIS A 274 27.94 -3.56 9.45
C HIS A 274 27.39 -3.12 10.80
N PRO A 275 28.24 -2.72 11.78
CA PRO A 275 27.77 -2.42 13.13
C PRO A 275 26.89 -1.15 13.22
N GLU A 276 27.03 -0.24 12.26
CA GLU A 276 26.29 1.03 12.23
C GLU A 276 24.92 0.90 11.56
N THR A 277 24.82 0.07 10.53
CA THR A 277 23.60 -0.06 9.71
C THR A 277 22.85 -1.36 9.95
N GLU A 278 23.45 -2.32 10.66
CA GLU A 278 22.98 -3.69 10.84
C GLU A 278 22.75 -4.46 9.53
N ILE A 279 23.20 -3.92 8.39
CA ILE A 279 23.07 -4.55 7.09
C ILE A 279 24.10 -5.67 6.97
N CYS A 280 23.61 -6.88 6.65
CA CYS A 280 24.46 -8.01 6.33
C CYS A 280 25.16 -7.80 4.99
N TYR A 281 26.43 -8.16 4.89
CA TYR A 281 27.21 -8.08 3.67
C TYR A 281 28.10 -9.30 3.51
N VAL A 282 28.37 -9.63 2.25
CA VAL A 282 29.35 -10.66 1.88
C VAL A 282 30.59 -10.00 1.34
N PHE A 283 31.76 -10.53 1.70
CA PHE A 283 33.02 -9.94 1.30
C PHE A 283 34.13 -10.97 1.11
N LYS A 284 35.18 -10.55 0.41
CA LYS A 284 36.46 -11.26 0.33
C LYS A 284 37.55 -10.24 0.05
N ASN A 285 38.53 -10.15 0.95
CA ASN A 285 39.57 -9.11 0.90
C ASN A 285 40.38 -9.13 -0.39
N SER A 286 40.56 -10.32 -0.99
CA SER A 286 41.31 -10.46 -2.22
C SER A 286 40.90 -11.72 -2.97
N VAL A 287 40.37 -11.54 -4.18
CA VAL A 287 40.14 -12.62 -5.13
C VAL A 287 41.10 -12.45 -6.30
N GLU A 288 41.90 -13.48 -6.57
CA GLU A 288 42.73 -13.54 -7.77
C GLU A 288 41.89 -13.94 -8.97
N ILE A 289 41.79 -13.05 -9.95
CA ILE A 289 41.04 -13.26 -11.18
C ILE A 289 42.01 -13.17 -12.36
N PRO A 290 42.20 -14.26 -13.12
CA PRO A 290 43.07 -14.27 -14.30
C PRO A 290 42.66 -13.23 -15.36
N PRO A 291 43.55 -12.87 -16.29
CA PRO A 291 43.27 -11.88 -17.32
C PRO A 291 42.05 -12.24 -18.15
N GLY A 292 41.09 -11.31 -18.26
CA GLY A 292 39.86 -11.48 -19.04
C GLY A 292 38.82 -12.45 -18.45
N GLU A 293 39.09 -13.09 -17.32
CA GLU A 293 38.18 -14.05 -16.70
C GLU A 293 37.09 -13.35 -15.86
N THR A 294 35.92 -13.97 -15.80
CA THR A 294 34.83 -13.61 -14.88
C THR A 294 34.64 -14.76 -13.90
N ARG A 295 34.76 -14.48 -12.60
CA ARG A 295 34.36 -15.42 -11.56
C ARG A 295 32.98 -15.06 -11.03
N VAL A 296 32.17 -16.09 -10.77
CA VAL A 296 30.82 -15.94 -10.22
C VAL A 296 30.76 -16.67 -8.89
N PHE A 297 30.31 -15.97 -7.85
CA PHE A 297 30.07 -16.49 -6.52
C PHE A 297 28.55 -16.62 -6.35
N GLU A 298 28.10 -17.76 -5.83
CA GLU A 298 26.68 -18.02 -5.57
C GLU A 298 26.44 -18.00 -4.06
N VAL A 299 25.75 -16.96 -3.58
CA VAL A 299 25.34 -16.82 -2.18
C VAL A 299 23.91 -17.32 -2.05
N LYS A 300 23.71 -18.41 -1.31
CA LYS A 300 22.40 -18.98 -1.01
C LYS A 300 21.90 -18.44 0.32
N MET A 301 20.69 -17.90 0.33
CA MET A 301 20.04 -17.34 1.50
C MET A 301 18.59 -17.81 1.57
N ARG A 302 18.00 -17.74 2.77
CA ARG A 302 16.56 -17.95 2.94
C ARG A 302 15.81 -16.87 2.18
N ASP A 303 14.81 -17.27 1.43
CA ASP A 303 13.95 -16.36 0.70
C ASP A 303 12.93 -15.72 1.64
N LYS A 304 13.23 -14.50 2.07
CA LYS A 304 12.34 -13.70 2.93
C LYS A 304 11.18 -13.06 2.17
N TRP A 305 11.19 -13.09 0.85
CA TRP A 305 10.21 -12.38 0.04
C TRP A 305 9.12 -13.32 -0.46
N ASN A 306 9.49 -14.50 -0.97
CA ASN A 306 8.52 -15.51 -1.38
C ASN A 306 7.90 -16.23 -0.17
N LEU A 307 7.03 -15.52 0.55
CA LEU A 307 6.27 -16.08 1.68
C LEU A 307 4.93 -16.68 1.25
N SER A 308 4.62 -16.62 -0.05
CA SER A 308 3.32 -17.06 -0.60
C SER A 308 2.97 -18.49 -0.19
N GLY A 309 3.92 -19.42 -0.32
CA GLY A 309 3.73 -20.83 0.03
C GLY A 309 3.49 -21.13 1.51
N LEU A 310 3.89 -20.23 2.41
CA LEU A 310 3.66 -20.37 3.85
C LEU A 310 2.42 -19.60 4.31
N ARG A 311 2.23 -18.39 3.78
CA ARG A 311 1.23 -17.44 4.27
C ARG A 311 -0.15 -17.64 3.65
N ILE A 312 -0.22 -17.99 2.37
CA ILE A 312 -1.51 -18.23 1.69
C ILE A 312 -2.29 -19.39 2.34
N PRO A 313 -1.69 -20.56 2.64
CA PRO A 313 -2.40 -21.64 3.31
C PRO A 313 -2.94 -21.26 4.69
N ASP A 314 -2.18 -20.48 5.48
CA ASP A 314 -2.63 -19.99 6.78
C ASP A 314 -3.84 -19.05 6.64
N LEU A 315 -3.72 -18.00 5.80
CA LEU A 315 -4.80 -17.05 5.55
C LEU A 315 -6.05 -17.75 4.99
N ARG A 316 -5.87 -18.70 4.07
CA ARG A 316 -6.96 -19.52 3.52
C ARG A 316 -7.67 -20.32 4.61
N SER A 317 -6.92 -21.00 5.47
CA SER A 317 -7.46 -21.76 6.60
C SER A 317 -8.30 -20.87 7.54
N ARG A 318 -7.79 -19.68 7.85
CA ARG A 318 -8.50 -18.68 8.67
C ARG A 318 -9.78 -18.20 7.99
N ALA A 319 -9.73 -17.85 6.71
CA ALA A 319 -10.89 -17.44 5.93
C ALA A 319 -11.96 -18.54 5.85
N GLU A 320 -11.57 -19.79 5.57
CA GLU A 320 -12.49 -20.94 5.54
C GLU A 320 -13.14 -21.21 6.91
N ALA A 321 -12.38 -21.06 8.00
CA ALA A 321 -12.91 -21.20 9.35
C ALA A 321 -13.98 -20.12 9.64
N LEU A 322 -13.76 -18.88 9.19
CA LEU A 322 -14.76 -17.81 9.29
C LEU A 322 -15.99 -18.10 8.44
N LEU A 323 -15.80 -18.59 7.22
CA LEU A 323 -16.89 -18.95 6.32
C LEU A 323 -17.80 -20.01 6.96
N LYS A 324 -17.19 -21.07 7.53
CA LYS A 324 -17.93 -22.11 8.27
C LYS A 324 -18.71 -21.53 9.46
N ARG A 325 -18.16 -20.54 10.15
CA ARG A 325 -18.80 -19.90 11.30
C ARG A 325 -19.98 -19.01 10.90
N VAL A 326 -19.86 -18.29 9.79
CA VAL A 326 -20.92 -17.39 9.28
C VAL A 326 -22.06 -18.17 8.62
N GLY A 327 -21.74 -19.26 7.90
CA GLY A 327 -22.71 -20.04 7.13
C GLY A 327 -23.72 -20.85 7.96
N VAL A 328 -23.52 -21.02 9.27
CA VAL A 328 -24.44 -21.83 10.11
C VAL A 328 -25.83 -21.20 10.23
N ASP A 329 -25.90 -19.88 10.36
CA ASP A 329 -27.13 -19.17 10.72
C ASP A 329 -27.70 -18.30 9.57
N GLY A 330 -27.01 -18.24 8.42
CA GLY A 330 -27.43 -17.47 7.24
C GLY A 330 -27.65 -15.97 7.46
N SER A 331 -27.21 -15.45 8.62
CA SER A 331 -27.54 -14.11 9.12
C SER A 331 -26.64 -13.01 8.56
N PHE A 332 -25.51 -13.36 7.93
CA PHE A 332 -24.53 -12.41 7.40
C PHE A 332 -24.12 -12.77 5.96
N LYS A 333 -25.08 -12.79 5.03
CA LYS A 333 -24.85 -13.19 3.63
C LYS A 333 -23.79 -12.34 2.93
N ALA A 334 -23.74 -11.05 3.24
CA ALA A 334 -22.74 -10.16 2.65
C ALA A 334 -21.34 -10.42 3.21
N VAL A 335 -21.23 -10.76 4.49
CA VAL A 335 -19.95 -11.18 5.10
C VAL A 335 -19.49 -12.51 4.50
N GLU A 336 -20.41 -13.46 4.27
CA GLU A 336 -20.12 -14.71 3.58
C GLU A 336 -19.55 -14.47 2.17
N ALA A 337 -20.22 -13.62 1.37
CA ALA A 337 -19.75 -13.25 0.04
C ALA A 337 -18.38 -12.56 0.07
N GLY A 338 -18.15 -11.66 1.04
CA GLY A 338 -16.85 -11.01 1.21
C GLY A 338 -15.73 -11.98 1.60
N ILE A 339 -16.02 -13.03 2.37
CA ILE A 339 -15.03 -14.07 2.68
C ILE A 339 -14.73 -14.93 1.43
N GLN A 340 -15.74 -15.22 0.60
CA GLN A 340 -15.54 -15.93 -0.65
C GLN A 340 -14.66 -15.13 -1.63
N GLU A 341 -14.91 -13.83 -1.75
CA GLU A 341 -14.06 -12.92 -2.53
C GLU A 341 -12.60 -12.93 -2.02
N LEU A 342 -12.38 -12.96 -0.70
CA LEU A 342 -11.03 -13.08 -0.13
C LEU A 342 -10.33 -14.39 -0.52
N LEU A 343 -11.06 -15.50 -0.60
CA LEU A 343 -10.53 -16.78 -1.05
C LEU A 343 -10.16 -16.74 -2.54
N GLU A 344 -11.01 -16.11 -3.37
CA GLU A 344 -10.72 -15.90 -4.80
C GLU A 344 -9.51 -14.98 -5.01
N GLU A 345 -9.35 -13.93 -4.18
CA GLU A 345 -8.17 -13.08 -4.19
C GLU A 345 -6.91 -13.85 -3.80
N LEU A 346 -6.97 -14.71 -2.78
CA LEU A 346 -5.86 -15.60 -2.42
C LEU A 346 -5.48 -16.54 -3.58
N ASP A 347 -6.47 -17.13 -4.27
CA ASP A 347 -6.25 -17.95 -5.47
C ASP A 347 -5.56 -17.15 -6.59
N ALA A 348 -5.99 -15.92 -6.81
CA ALA A 348 -5.40 -15.04 -7.83
C ALA A 348 -3.94 -14.67 -7.49
N VAL A 349 -3.65 -14.39 -6.22
CA VAL A 349 -2.28 -14.11 -5.74
C VAL A 349 -1.39 -15.34 -5.88
N GLU A 350 -1.90 -16.53 -5.53
CA GLU A 350 -1.18 -17.80 -5.65
C GLU A 350 -0.88 -18.17 -7.11
N ALA A 351 -1.79 -17.84 -8.03
CA ALA A 351 -1.63 -18.09 -9.46
C ALA A 351 -0.65 -17.13 -10.16
N GLU A 352 -0.30 -15.99 -9.54
CA GLU A 352 0.60 -15.01 -10.13
C GLU A 352 2.03 -15.55 -10.17
N LYS A 353 2.59 -15.71 -11.38
CA LYS A 353 3.95 -16.23 -11.57
C LYS A 353 4.99 -15.11 -11.49
N GLY A 354 5.89 -15.23 -10.51
CA GLY A 354 7.04 -14.34 -10.35
C GLY A 354 8.26 -14.73 -11.18
N PRO A 355 9.29 -13.87 -11.19
CA PRO A 355 10.62 -14.24 -11.69
C PRO A 355 11.17 -15.45 -10.93
N THR A 356 11.87 -16.37 -11.62
CA THR A 356 12.46 -17.56 -10.97
C THR A 356 13.91 -17.35 -10.51
N THR A 357 14.52 -16.23 -10.90
CA THR A 357 15.91 -15.91 -10.59
C THR A 357 15.97 -14.68 -9.71
N PHE A 358 16.76 -14.77 -8.64
CA PHE A 358 16.98 -13.65 -7.72
C PHE A 358 17.55 -12.44 -8.46
N SER A 359 16.84 -11.32 -8.38
CA SER A 359 17.14 -10.05 -9.03
C SER A 359 16.35 -8.93 -8.34
N ASP A 360 16.63 -7.67 -8.64
CA ASP A 360 15.84 -6.56 -8.10
C ASP A 360 14.35 -6.68 -8.48
N ARG A 361 14.06 -7.25 -9.66
CA ARG A 361 12.69 -7.55 -10.11
C ARG A 361 12.03 -8.66 -9.29
N TYR A 362 12.81 -9.64 -8.84
CA TYR A 362 12.33 -10.71 -7.95
C TYR A 362 11.84 -10.12 -6.63
N VAL A 363 12.70 -9.33 -5.99
CA VAL A 363 12.39 -8.68 -4.71
C VAL A 363 11.17 -7.77 -4.85
N ALA A 364 11.14 -6.93 -5.90
CA ALA A 364 10.01 -6.04 -6.16
C ALA A 364 8.68 -6.79 -6.37
N PHE A 365 8.71 -7.90 -7.11
CA PHE A 365 7.54 -8.73 -7.36
C PHE A 365 6.95 -9.26 -6.06
N TYR A 366 7.78 -9.86 -5.20
CA TYR A 366 7.33 -10.51 -3.98
C TYR A 366 7.02 -9.52 -2.84
N ARG A 367 7.69 -8.37 -2.76
CA ARG A 367 7.26 -7.27 -1.86
C ARG A 367 5.84 -6.82 -2.19
N ARG A 368 5.56 -6.56 -3.47
CA ARG A 368 4.21 -6.22 -3.93
C ARG A 368 3.22 -7.35 -3.61
N GLN A 369 3.58 -8.61 -3.83
CA GLN A 369 2.70 -9.74 -3.50
C GLN A 369 2.39 -9.79 -1.99
N ASN A 370 3.39 -9.58 -1.14
CA ASN A 370 3.21 -9.48 0.31
C ASN A 370 2.31 -8.31 0.70
N ASP A 371 2.41 -7.15 0.05
CA ASP A 371 1.47 -6.05 0.27
C ASP A 371 0.01 -6.44 -0.06
N GLN A 372 -0.20 -7.31 -1.07
CA GLN A 372 -1.54 -7.84 -1.37
C GLN A 372 -2.02 -8.76 -0.25
N LEU A 373 -1.16 -9.66 0.22
CA LEU A 373 -1.46 -10.56 1.33
C LEU A 373 -1.73 -9.79 2.64
N ASP A 374 -1.02 -8.69 2.91
CA ASP A 374 -1.28 -7.82 4.06
C ASP A 374 -2.69 -7.23 4.02
N ARG A 375 -3.16 -6.80 2.84
CA ARG A 375 -4.52 -6.28 2.67
C ARG A 375 -5.58 -7.37 2.86
N ILE A 376 -5.33 -8.57 2.34
CA ILE A 376 -6.20 -9.74 2.54
C ILE A 376 -6.25 -10.10 4.03
N GLU A 377 -5.10 -10.18 4.69
CA GLU A 377 -5.02 -10.46 6.12
C GLU A 377 -5.75 -9.40 6.95
N GLN A 378 -5.57 -8.12 6.64
CA GLN A 378 -6.29 -7.04 7.32
C GLN A 378 -7.81 -7.20 7.19
N ARG A 379 -8.31 -7.61 6.01
CA ARG A 379 -9.74 -7.91 5.79
C ARG A 379 -10.20 -9.14 6.58
N ILE A 380 -9.39 -10.21 6.64
CA ILE A 380 -9.67 -11.38 7.47
C ILE A 380 -9.74 -10.98 8.95
N LEU A 381 -8.76 -10.23 9.44
CA LEU A 381 -8.70 -9.72 10.82
C LEU A 381 -9.89 -8.82 11.16
N ARG A 382 -10.36 -8.04 10.18
CA ARG A 382 -11.57 -7.22 10.32
C ARG A 382 -12.82 -8.08 10.50
N VAL A 383 -12.98 -9.13 9.71
CA VAL A 383 -14.07 -10.11 9.83
C VAL A 383 -13.98 -10.86 11.16
N GLU A 384 -12.79 -11.34 11.55
CA GLU A 384 -12.57 -11.98 12.84
C GLU A 384 -13.00 -11.07 13.99
N SER A 385 -12.57 -9.81 13.96
CA SER A 385 -12.89 -8.82 14.98
C SER A 385 -14.39 -8.48 15.02
N ALA A 386 -15.04 -8.40 13.86
CA ALA A 386 -16.49 -8.21 13.75
C ALA A 386 -17.29 -9.38 14.36
N LEU A 387 -16.81 -10.61 14.16
CA LEU A 387 -17.47 -11.83 14.63
C LEU A 387 -17.04 -12.25 16.04
N ARG A 388 -16.08 -11.55 16.67
CA ARG A 388 -15.75 -11.80 18.08
C ARG A 388 -17.01 -11.56 18.90
N PRO A 389 -17.44 -12.54 19.72
CA PRO A 389 -18.59 -12.34 20.57
C PRO A 389 -18.29 -11.13 21.46
N GLN A 390 -19.05 -10.05 21.27
CA GLN A 390 -18.92 -8.90 22.14
C GLN A 390 -19.32 -9.37 23.53
N THR A 391 -18.32 -9.58 24.38
CA THR A 391 -18.57 -9.86 25.79
C THR A 391 -19.36 -8.67 26.28
N LYS A 392 -20.64 -8.88 26.64
CA LYS A 392 -21.55 -7.83 27.10
C LYS A 392 -21.06 -7.09 28.37
N ASN A 393 -19.83 -7.34 28.82
CA ASN A 393 -19.28 -6.95 30.10
C ASN A 393 -17.79 -6.58 30.01
N THR A 394 -17.47 -5.55 29.26
CA THR A 394 -16.46 -4.58 29.71
C THR A 394 -17.11 -3.20 29.73
N LYS A 395 -18.06 -3.02 30.65
CA LYS A 395 -18.34 -1.69 31.21
C LYS A 395 -17.08 -1.21 31.96
N TYR A 396 -15.98 -0.97 31.27
CA TYR A 396 -14.90 -0.09 31.75
C TYR A 396 -15.42 1.34 31.58
N GLY A 397 -16.35 1.66 32.46
CA GLY A 397 -17.19 2.83 32.40
C GLY A 397 -18.20 2.63 33.49
N PHE A 398 -17.87 3.08 34.69
CA PHE A 398 -18.79 3.10 35.80
C PHE A 398 -20.12 3.65 35.27
N LYS A 399 -21.19 2.84 35.29
CA LYS A 399 -22.58 3.34 35.18
C LYS A 399 -22.95 4.12 36.46
N ALA A 400 -22.01 4.84 37.05
CA ALA A 400 -22.30 5.86 38.02
C ALA A 400 -22.78 7.07 37.21
N LYS A 401 -23.95 7.60 37.55
CA LYS A 401 -24.31 8.94 37.09
C LYS A 401 -23.12 9.87 37.39
N PRO A 402 -22.74 10.77 36.49
CA PRO A 402 -21.70 11.74 36.79
C PRO A 402 -22.02 12.36 38.16
N PRO A 403 -21.05 12.40 39.10
CA PRO A 403 -21.31 12.88 40.44
C PRO A 403 -21.95 14.25 40.34
N SER A 404 -23.05 14.46 41.07
CA SER A 404 -23.72 15.75 41.07
C SER A 404 -22.70 16.86 41.40
N MET A 405 -22.94 18.11 40.99
CA MET A 405 -22.03 19.21 41.35
C MET A 405 -21.74 19.25 42.86
N LYS A 406 -22.72 18.91 43.70
CA LYS A 406 -22.54 18.79 45.16
C LYS A 406 -21.57 17.67 45.54
N THR A 407 -21.69 16.52 44.91
CA THR A 407 -20.79 15.36 45.13
C THR A 407 -19.37 15.66 44.65
N THR A 408 -19.22 16.38 43.52
CA THR A 408 -17.91 16.80 43.00
C THR A 408 -17.20 17.75 43.97
N TRP A 409 -17.91 18.77 44.47
CA TRP A 409 -17.37 19.67 45.49
C TRP A 409 -17.03 18.98 46.81
N LEU A 410 -17.87 18.02 47.25
CA LEU A 410 -17.58 17.21 48.43
C LEU A 410 -16.28 16.41 48.26
N ILE A 411 -16.07 15.78 47.09
CA ILE A 411 -14.84 15.05 46.78
C ILE A 411 -13.63 15.99 46.82
N ILE A 412 -13.74 17.18 46.22
CA ILE A 412 -12.67 18.19 46.26
C ILE A 412 -12.33 18.58 47.70
N TYR A 413 -13.33 18.83 48.56
CA TYR A 413 -13.08 19.16 49.97
C TYR A 413 -12.47 18.01 50.76
N ILE A 414 -12.86 16.76 50.48
CA ILE A 414 -12.25 15.58 51.12
C ILE A 414 -10.77 15.48 50.74
N ILE A 415 -10.43 15.67 49.47
CA ILE A 415 -9.03 15.65 49.00
C ILE A 415 -8.23 16.78 49.65
N LEU A 416 -8.78 18.00 49.69
CA LEU A 416 -8.12 19.15 50.34
C LEU A 416 -7.93 18.93 51.84
N GLY A 417 -8.94 18.40 52.54
CA GLY A 417 -8.86 18.07 53.96
C GLY A 417 -7.82 16.99 54.24
N PHE A 418 -7.80 15.94 53.42
CA PHE A 418 -6.79 14.89 53.51
C PHE A 418 -5.37 15.44 53.29
N LEU A 419 -5.18 16.29 52.28
CA LEU A 419 -3.90 16.94 52.02
C LEU A 419 -3.47 17.84 53.19
N ALA A 420 -4.39 18.59 53.78
CA ALA A 420 -4.10 19.41 54.96
C ALA A 420 -3.66 18.56 56.17
N ILE A 421 -4.35 17.45 56.42
CA ILE A 421 -3.99 16.51 57.50
C ILE A 421 -2.63 15.87 57.23
N MET A 422 -2.38 15.40 56.00
CA MET A 422 -1.09 14.84 55.61
C MET A 422 0.04 15.87 55.78
N SER A 423 -0.18 17.10 55.34
CA SER A 423 0.80 18.18 55.48
C SER A 423 1.07 18.51 56.95
N LEU A 424 0.04 18.48 57.80
CA LEU A 424 0.18 18.66 59.24
C LEU A 424 0.95 17.51 59.89
N LEU A 425 0.67 16.25 59.51
CA LEU A 425 1.39 15.08 60.01
C LEU A 425 2.87 15.13 59.61
N PHE A 426 3.17 15.51 58.37
CA PHE A 426 4.54 15.74 57.90
C PHE A 426 5.23 16.86 58.69
N PHE A 427 4.54 17.98 58.91
CA PHE A 427 5.05 19.10 59.69
C PHE A 427 5.37 18.68 61.14
N LEU A 428 4.44 18.00 61.81
CA LEU A 428 4.62 17.51 63.18
C LEU A 428 5.73 16.47 63.27
N ARG A 429 5.85 15.57 62.29
CA ARG A 429 6.94 14.58 62.23
C ARG A 429 8.30 15.25 62.00
N TRP A 430 8.36 16.30 61.18
CA TRP A 430 9.60 17.02 60.90
C TRP A 430 10.06 17.88 62.08
N PHE A 431 9.15 18.62 62.73
CA PHE A 431 9.48 19.48 63.85
C PHE A 431 9.59 18.76 65.19
N GLY A 432 8.83 17.68 65.39
CA GLY A 432 8.87 16.86 66.61
C GLY A 432 10.13 16.00 66.75
N GLY A 433 10.97 15.90 65.70
CA GLY A 433 12.18 15.07 65.68
C GLY A 433 13.48 15.73 66.15
N LYS A 434 13.50 17.03 66.46
CA LYS A 434 14.72 17.78 66.84
C LYS A 434 15.00 17.83 68.35
N GLY A 435 14.38 16.95 69.13
CA GLY A 435 14.48 16.92 70.60
C GLY A 435 15.19 15.68 71.16
N LYS A 436 16.19 15.13 70.46
CA LYS A 436 17.14 14.16 71.02
C LYS A 436 18.55 14.43 70.54
#